data_AF-A0A3F2S2C2-F1
#
_entry.id   AF-A0A3F2S2C2-F1
#
_cell.length_a   1.000
_cell.length_b   1.000
_cell.length_c   1.000
_cell.angle_alpha   90.00
_cell.angle_beta   90.00
_cell.angle_gamma   90.00
#
_symmetry.space_group_name_H-M   'P 1'
#
loop_
_entity.id
_entity.type
_entity.pdbx_description
1 polymer ?
#
loop_
_entity_poly.entity_id
_entity_poly.type
_entity_poly.pdbx_seq_one_letter_code
_entity_poly.pdbx_strand_id
1 'polypeptide(L)'
;MKPSDQYVLADVRPDALPTQTGALISVISCSVIVFSFLSKRKWRRHPSPLIYWKSVVDLLYALRFQYSWDRYTSPVGCRVLATLTQFCIFSSECWFLSMSFNLYQCSTNPFTNLKQNLRGYHAFSWGVGALFAVILWISNVDFDPSVHPSCYVDETAADQLIVYYIVVILAVLCAVLFAILETQTHPFGGMKEALEAKKDVIRSARIFTVAYIIYQIILISFWISDVFFLNGHPGALQIVRDASSFLQTAKGFIDLVIWLSINGPPHMDCRASRWAETFDSDRYSDVDIDLQPQLNVELRKEVLHFTTRGIVAASSNTPMVTDGRRVVHIRLHELGMTVCFDDYSPSSFRDIRQGFGINETLYRKAFLATCHERLQSGGSSGAFMFYTADYAFLVKSVTTSERNVLLDMLPAYVRHMKQNPDSHLTRFYGCHSIEMYGQVFSFVVMGNVIGRTSMHQFFDIKGSWVDRNASPIPPGKTVICTYCSNAFQFGSTESCKYSIRGNHTPHVVLKDNDFHRKLRVPSDIGELLSIGGACPSARKR
;
A
#
# COMPACT_ATOMS: atom_id res chain seq x y z
N MET A 1 54.48 -40.97 32.40
CA MET A 1 53.58 -40.68 33.54
C MET A 1 53.13 -39.23 33.39
N LYS A 2 51.87 -39.02 32.99
CA LYS A 2 51.13 -37.73 32.97
C LYS A 2 50.70 -37.38 34.42
N PRO A 3 50.13 -36.19 34.78
CA PRO A 3 49.39 -35.27 33.90
C PRO A 3 49.66 -33.75 34.15
N SER A 4 49.48 -32.89 33.13
CA SER A 4 48.40 -31.90 32.98
C SER A 4 48.57 -30.57 33.74
N ASP A 5 49.10 -29.55 33.07
CA ASP A 5 48.62 -28.17 33.22
C ASP A 5 47.83 -27.81 31.98
N GLN A 6 46.69 -28.49 31.86
CA GLN A 6 45.60 -28.05 31.03
C GLN A 6 44.99 -26.87 31.79
N TYR A 7 45.30 -25.63 31.39
CA TYR A 7 44.39 -24.53 31.66
C TYR A 7 43.10 -24.90 30.94
N VAL A 8 42.22 -25.58 31.66
CA VAL A 8 40.84 -25.75 31.30
C VAL A 8 40.26 -24.33 31.38
N LEU A 9 40.32 -23.61 30.26
CA LEU A 9 39.32 -22.59 29.92
C LEU A 9 37.99 -23.33 29.75
N ALA A 10 37.46 -23.81 30.87
CA ALA A 10 36.03 -24.04 31.00
C ALA A 10 35.36 -22.66 30.85
N ASP A 11 34.22 -22.65 30.16
CA ASP A 11 33.25 -21.55 30.03
C ASP A 11 33.37 -20.49 28.94
N VAL A 12 34.32 -20.56 27.98
CA VAL A 12 34.28 -19.65 26.81
C VAL A 12 33.62 -20.32 25.59
N ARG A 13 32.41 -20.89 25.76
CA ARG A 13 31.64 -21.43 24.62
C ARG A 13 30.37 -20.63 24.33
N PRO A 14 30.01 -20.46 23.05
CA PRO A 14 28.64 -20.16 22.61
C PRO A 14 27.66 -21.36 22.77
N ASP A 15 28.07 -22.42 23.47
CA ASP A 15 27.21 -23.53 23.94
C ASP A 15 26.57 -23.21 25.31
N ALA A 16 26.51 -21.93 25.69
CA ALA A 16 25.70 -21.53 26.82
C ALA A 16 24.26 -21.94 26.51
N LEU A 17 23.74 -22.90 27.30
CA LEU A 17 22.35 -23.36 27.27
C LEU A 17 21.33 -22.20 27.05
N PRO A 18 21.50 -20.99 27.62
CA PRO A 18 20.64 -19.84 27.36
C PRO A 18 20.59 -19.40 25.89
N THR A 19 21.72 -19.27 25.20
CA THR A 19 21.80 -18.82 23.79
C THR A 19 21.13 -19.82 22.84
N GLN A 20 21.41 -21.12 23.03
CA GLN A 20 20.79 -22.18 22.24
C GLN A 20 19.29 -22.28 22.49
N THR A 21 18.86 -22.12 23.75
CA THR A 21 17.43 -22.15 24.09
C THR A 21 16.69 -20.96 23.47
N GLY A 22 17.24 -19.76 23.56
CA GLY A 22 16.65 -18.55 22.96
C GLY A 22 16.56 -18.66 21.44
N ALA A 23 17.63 -19.13 20.79
CA ALA A 23 17.66 -19.34 19.35
C ALA A 23 16.63 -20.40 18.88
N LEU A 24 16.44 -21.49 19.63
CA LEU A 24 15.45 -22.53 19.29
C LEU A 24 14.03 -21.95 19.32
N ILE A 25 13.71 -21.17 20.36
CA ILE A 25 12.43 -20.46 20.48
C ILE A 25 12.22 -19.57 19.26
N SER A 26 13.21 -18.75 18.89
CA SER A 26 13.11 -17.87 17.73
C SER A 26 12.95 -18.62 16.41
N VAL A 27 13.67 -19.73 16.20
CA VAL A 27 13.52 -20.54 14.98
C VAL A 27 12.09 -21.05 14.85
N ILE A 28 11.52 -21.60 15.93
CA ILE A 28 10.12 -22.08 15.94
C ILE A 28 9.17 -20.93 15.69
N SER A 29 9.30 -19.84 16.44
CA SER A 29 8.43 -18.67 16.37
C SER A 29 8.43 -18.01 14.99
N CYS A 30 9.60 -17.70 14.43
CA CYS A 30 9.71 -17.08 13.12
C CYS A 30 9.26 -18.02 11.99
N SER A 31 9.48 -19.34 12.12
CA SER A 31 8.98 -20.32 11.14
C SER A 31 7.45 -20.34 11.07
N VAL A 32 6.77 -20.25 12.23
CA VAL A 32 5.30 -20.14 12.27
C VAL A 32 4.81 -18.87 11.57
N ILE A 33 5.47 -17.73 11.79
CA ILE A 33 5.14 -16.46 11.14
C ILE A 33 5.30 -16.57 9.62
N VAL A 34 6.47 -17.02 9.16
CA VAL A 34 6.81 -17.15 7.74
C VAL A 34 5.86 -18.11 7.04
N PHE A 35 5.65 -19.30 7.61
CA PHE A 35 4.72 -20.28 7.03
C PHE A 35 3.31 -19.70 6.94
N SER A 36 2.83 -19.11 8.02
CA SER A 36 1.45 -18.63 8.07
C SER A 36 1.16 -17.43 7.16
N PHE A 37 2.13 -16.54 6.97
CA PHE A 37 2.06 -15.46 5.97
C PHE A 37 2.01 -15.99 4.54
N LEU A 38 2.80 -17.03 4.25
CA LEU A 38 2.83 -17.66 2.93
C LEU A 38 1.54 -18.44 2.65
N SER A 39 1.01 -19.17 3.64
CA SER A 39 -0.20 -19.99 3.48
C SER A 39 -1.49 -19.17 3.36
N LYS A 40 -1.64 -18.06 4.11
CA LYS A 40 -2.90 -17.31 4.16
C LYS A 40 -2.80 -15.95 3.48
N ARG A 41 -3.47 -15.81 2.33
CA ARG A 41 -3.53 -14.54 1.58
C ARG A 41 -4.12 -13.38 2.41
N LYS A 42 -5.05 -13.67 3.33
CA LYS A 42 -5.66 -12.69 4.26
C LYS A 42 -4.62 -12.02 5.18
N TRP A 43 -3.58 -12.76 5.58
CA TRP A 43 -2.54 -12.32 6.52
C TRP A 43 -1.40 -11.56 5.82
N ARG A 44 -1.51 -11.34 4.51
CA ARG A 44 -0.60 -10.47 3.75
C ARG A 44 -1.00 -8.99 3.79
N ARG A 45 -2.09 -8.67 4.50
CA ARG A 45 -2.59 -7.30 4.66
C ARG A 45 -1.76 -6.55 5.72
N HIS A 46 -1.73 -5.23 5.63
CA HIS A 46 -1.05 -4.37 6.58
C HIS A 46 -1.55 -4.57 8.02
N PRO A 47 -0.69 -4.56 9.05
CA PRO A 47 0.77 -4.29 9.07
C PRO A 47 1.67 -5.53 8.88
N SER A 48 1.11 -6.70 8.61
CA SER A 48 1.81 -7.99 8.65
C SER A 48 3.08 -8.11 7.76
N PRO A 49 3.20 -7.47 6.58
CA PRO A 49 4.42 -7.55 5.77
C PRO A 49 5.70 -7.03 6.47
N LEU A 50 5.60 -6.04 7.34
CA LEU A 50 6.75 -5.48 8.06
C LEU A 50 7.29 -6.49 9.09
N ILE A 51 6.37 -7.09 9.84
CA ILE A 51 6.70 -8.14 10.83
C ILE A 51 7.26 -9.37 10.10
N TYR A 52 6.67 -9.74 8.96
CA TYR A 52 7.16 -10.85 8.15
C TYR A 52 8.63 -10.68 7.76
N TRP A 53 9.00 -9.54 7.17
CA TRP A 53 10.39 -9.32 6.74
C TRP A 53 11.37 -9.23 7.90
N LYS A 54 10.95 -8.64 9.02
CA LYS A 54 11.72 -8.68 10.25
C LYS A 54 11.96 -10.12 10.73
N SER A 55 10.90 -10.93 10.82
CA SER A 55 10.97 -12.32 11.24
C SER A 55 11.76 -13.21 10.27
N VAL A 56 11.85 -12.87 8.98
CA VAL A 56 12.75 -13.55 8.04
C VAL A 56 14.21 -13.31 8.41
N VAL A 57 14.58 -12.08 8.77
CA VAL A 57 15.94 -11.75 9.22
C VAL A 57 16.25 -12.40 10.56
N ASP A 58 15.31 -12.36 11.50
CA ASP A 58 15.49 -12.97 12.82
C ASP A 58 15.56 -14.50 12.74
N LEU A 59 14.89 -15.12 11.77
CA LEU A 59 15.04 -16.55 11.49
C LEU A 59 16.47 -16.88 11.03
N LEU A 60 17.02 -16.10 10.10
CA LEU A 60 18.41 -16.27 9.64
C LEU A 60 19.41 -16.06 10.79
N TYR A 61 19.17 -15.05 11.63
CA TYR A 61 19.96 -14.80 12.83
C TYR A 61 19.89 -15.97 13.83
N ALA A 62 18.71 -16.50 14.11
CA ALA A 62 18.54 -17.60 15.07
C ALA A 62 19.10 -18.94 14.55
N LEU A 63 19.00 -19.20 13.24
CA LEU A 63 19.56 -20.40 12.61
C LEU A 63 21.07 -20.49 12.77
N ARG A 64 21.78 -19.34 12.81
CA ARG A 64 23.21 -19.30 13.11
C ARG A 64 23.54 -19.97 14.43
N PHE A 65 22.78 -19.70 15.49
CA PHE A 65 23.08 -20.20 16.83
C PHE A 65 22.51 -21.61 17.12
N GLN A 66 21.68 -22.16 16.23
CA GLN A 66 21.15 -23.52 16.39
C GLN A 66 22.08 -24.60 15.88
N TYR A 67 22.89 -24.28 14.88
CA TYR A 67 23.81 -25.25 14.29
C TYR A 67 25.24 -24.80 14.59
N SER A 68 26.06 -25.72 15.09
CA SER A 68 27.47 -25.47 15.45
C SER A 68 28.37 -25.35 14.19
N TRP A 69 28.05 -24.39 13.33
CA TRP A 69 28.79 -24.08 12.09
C TRP A 69 30.21 -23.62 12.39
N ASP A 70 30.39 -23.01 13.56
CA ASP A 70 31.65 -22.47 14.04
C ASP A 70 32.71 -23.57 14.25
N ARG A 71 32.27 -24.82 14.52
CA ARG A 71 33.17 -25.96 14.78
C ARG A 71 33.89 -26.48 13.54
N TYR A 72 33.37 -26.17 12.35
CA TYR A 72 33.86 -26.71 11.08
C TYR A 72 34.36 -25.63 10.12
N THR A 73 34.45 -24.37 10.56
CA THR A 73 34.75 -23.24 9.69
C THR A 73 36.24 -22.87 9.69
N SER A 74 36.76 -22.57 8.50
CA SER A 74 38.09 -21.94 8.34
C SER A 74 38.05 -20.47 8.76
N PRO A 75 39.20 -19.78 8.94
CA PRO A 75 39.22 -18.35 9.28
C PRO A 75 38.40 -17.47 8.31
N VAL A 76 38.40 -17.81 7.02
CA VAL A 76 37.55 -17.15 6.01
C VAL A 76 36.07 -17.46 6.24
N GLY A 77 35.72 -18.71 6.54
CA GLY A 77 34.35 -19.10 6.89
C GLY A 77 33.85 -18.39 8.16
N CYS A 78 34.73 -18.23 9.15
CA CYS A 78 34.48 -17.50 10.39
C CYS A 78 34.16 -16.02 10.13
N ARG A 79 34.90 -15.37 9.23
CA ARG A 79 34.61 -13.99 8.79
C ARG A 79 33.30 -13.86 8.00
N VAL A 80 32.98 -14.80 7.11
CA VAL A 80 31.69 -14.83 6.40
C VAL A 80 30.53 -14.94 7.39
N LEU A 81 30.69 -15.83 8.37
CA LEU A 81 29.71 -16.01 9.43
C LEU A 81 29.54 -14.73 10.26
N ALA A 82 30.62 -14.11 10.71
CA ALA A 82 30.58 -12.89 11.51
C ALA A 82 29.86 -11.74 10.77
N THR A 83 30.16 -11.57 9.49
CA THR A 83 29.55 -10.55 8.63
C THR A 83 28.08 -10.81 8.34
N LEU A 84 27.67 -12.08 8.17
CA LEU A 84 26.27 -12.45 8.05
C LEU A 84 25.48 -12.18 9.34
N THR A 85 26.05 -12.52 10.50
CA THR A 85 25.43 -12.22 11.80
C THR A 85 25.26 -10.72 11.98
N GLN A 86 26.29 -9.94 11.65
CA GLN A 86 26.24 -8.48 11.71
C GLN A 86 25.16 -7.91 10.80
N PHE A 87 25.09 -8.37 9.54
CA PHE A 87 24.03 -7.99 8.60
C PHE A 87 22.65 -8.22 9.20
N CYS A 88 22.38 -9.43 9.71
CA CYS A 88 21.08 -9.79 10.25
C CYS A 88 20.68 -8.93 11.45
N ILE A 89 21.59 -8.71 12.40
CA ILE A 89 21.33 -7.88 13.57
C ILE A 89 20.92 -6.46 13.16
N PHE A 90 21.74 -5.78 12.36
CA PHE A 90 21.47 -4.40 11.97
C PHE A 90 20.21 -4.26 11.10
N SER A 91 19.99 -5.20 10.17
CA SER A 91 18.76 -5.21 9.38
C SER A 91 17.51 -5.42 10.23
N SER A 92 17.56 -6.27 11.28
CA SER A 92 16.42 -6.46 12.20
C SER A 92 16.04 -5.17 12.93
N GLU A 93 17.04 -4.44 13.46
CA GLU A 93 16.82 -3.16 14.14
C GLU A 93 16.28 -2.07 13.19
N CYS A 94 16.74 -2.05 11.94
CA CYS A 94 16.19 -1.15 10.92
C CYS A 94 14.73 -1.50 10.54
N TRP A 95 14.37 -2.78 10.52
CA TRP A 95 12.98 -3.20 10.33
C TRP A 95 12.08 -2.79 11.49
N PHE A 96 12.57 -2.87 12.73
CA PHE A 96 11.87 -2.34 13.89
C PHE A 96 11.67 -0.80 13.80
N LEU A 97 12.72 -0.06 13.44
CA LEU A 97 12.61 1.39 13.24
C LEU A 97 11.62 1.73 12.12
N SER A 98 11.63 0.96 11.03
CA SER A 98 10.66 1.09 9.93
C SER A 98 9.23 0.84 10.38
N MET A 99 9.00 -0.10 11.30
CA MET A 99 7.68 -0.34 11.90
C MET A 99 7.21 0.87 12.71
N SER A 100 8.10 1.46 13.52
CA SER A 100 7.80 2.66 14.32
C SER A 100 7.49 3.87 13.44
N PHE A 101 8.27 4.08 12.38
CA PHE A 101 8.03 5.16 11.42
C PHE A 101 6.75 4.92 10.61
N ASN A 102 6.48 3.67 10.20
CA ASN A 102 5.23 3.32 9.52
C ASN A 102 4.01 3.62 10.40
N LEU A 103 4.07 3.33 11.71
CA LEU A 103 3.00 3.67 12.65
C LEU A 103 2.75 5.18 12.67
N TYR A 104 3.80 5.98 12.83
CA TYR A 104 3.71 7.45 12.76
C TYR A 104 3.08 7.92 11.45
N GLN A 105 3.52 7.40 10.30
CA GLN A 105 2.95 7.73 8.99
C GLN A 105 1.47 7.34 8.86
N CYS A 106 1.07 6.18 9.38
CA CYS A 106 -0.31 5.71 9.33
C CYS A 106 -1.24 6.54 10.25
N SER A 107 -0.74 7.00 11.39
CA SER A 107 -1.48 7.87 12.31
C SER A 107 -1.61 9.31 11.79
N THR A 108 -0.60 9.80 11.06
CA THR A 108 -0.60 11.16 10.48
C THR A 108 -1.27 11.26 9.13
N ASN A 109 -1.29 10.19 8.34
CA ASN A 109 -1.94 10.14 7.05
C ASN A 109 -2.44 8.69 6.78
N PRO A 110 -3.74 8.41 6.99
CA PRO A 110 -4.32 7.09 6.79
C PRO A 110 -4.32 6.67 5.32
N PHE A 111 -4.03 7.57 4.37
CA PHE A 111 -4.00 7.31 2.92
C PHE A 111 -2.59 7.09 2.36
N THR A 112 -1.61 6.87 3.23
CA THR A 112 -0.23 6.54 2.84
C THR A 112 -0.16 5.32 1.92
N ASN A 113 0.57 5.46 0.79
CA ASN A 113 0.78 4.36 -0.15
C ASN A 113 1.81 3.38 0.40
N LEU A 114 1.30 2.32 1.03
CA LEU A 114 2.11 1.33 1.73
C LEU A 114 2.98 0.47 0.79
N LYS A 115 2.50 0.10 -0.41
CA LYS A 115 3.32 -0.68 -1.37
C LYS A 115 4.51 0.15 -1.85
N GLN A 116 4.34 1.45 -2.05
CA GLN A 116 5.42 2.35 -2.41
C GLN A 116 6.40 2.56 -1.24
N ASN A 117 5.88 2.81 -0.04
CA ASN A 117 6.71 2.98 1.16
C ASN A 117 7.52 1.72 1.51
N LEU A 118 6.96 0.53 1.28
CA LEU A 118 7.64 -0.75 1.54
C LEU A 118 8.93 -0.91 0.73
N ARG A 119 8.98 -0.37 -0.49
CA ARG A 119 10.23 -0.34 -1.29
C ARG A 119 11.29 0.52 -0.62
N GLY A 120 10.89 1.65 -0.04
CA GLY A 120 11.77 2.52 0.75
C GLY A 120 12.28 1.81 2.01
N TYR A 121 11.40 1.11 2.74
CA TYR A 121 11.79 0.33 3.92
C TYR A 121 12.77 -0.81 3.58
N HIS A 122 12.58 -1.49 2.45
CA HIS A 122 13.54 -2.48 1.97
C HIS A 122 14.91 -1.85 1.69
N ALA A 123 14.95 -0.75 0.94
CA ALA A 123 16.20 -0.07 0.62
C ALA A 123 16.94 0.39 1.88
N PHE A 124 16.21 0.92 2.87
CA PHE A 124 16.75 1.32 4.16
C PHE A 124 17.28 0.14 4.99
N SER A 125 16.42 -0.84 5.29
CA SER A 125 16.76 -1.92 6.23
C SER A 125 17.84 -2.86 5.71
N TRP A 126 17.83 -3.15 4.40
CA TRP A 126 18.89 -3.96 3.79
C TRP A 126 20.15 -3.15 3.52
N GLY A 127 20.01 -1.88 3.12
CA GLY A 127 21.15 -1.00 2.83
C GLY A 127 22.01 -0.74 4.05
N VAL A 128 21.40 -0.43 5.20
CA VAL A 128 22.13 -0.21 6.47
C VAL A 128 22.79 -1.50 6.95
N GLY A 129 22.09 -2.63 6.93
CA GLY A 129 22.67 -3.93 7.29
C GLY A 129 23.87 -4.30 6.41
N ALA A 130 23.76 -4.11 5.09
CA ALA A 130 24.84 -4.38 4.16
C ALA A 130 26.05 -3.46 4.36
N LEU A 131 25.82 -2.17 4.63
CA LEU A 131 26.88 -1.21 4.93
C LEU A 131 27.73 -1.68 6.13
N PHE A 132 27.08 -2.02 7.24
CA PHE A 132 27.79 -2.49 8.43
C PHE A 132 28.48 -3.84 8.22
N ALA A 133 27.89 -4.75 7.44
CA ALA A 133 28.53 -6.02 7.08
C ALA A 133 29.81 -5.81 6.25
N VAL A 134 29.80 -4.86 5.30
CA VAL A 134 30.97 -4.49 4.49
C VAL A 134 32.06 -3.84 5.35
N ILE A 135 31.68 -2.98 6.29
CA ILE A 135 32.62 -2.36 7.24
C ILE A 135 33.34 -3.45 8.04
N LEU A 136 32.61 -4.44 8.56
CA LEU A 136 33.23 -5.55 9.29
C LEU A 136 34.12 -6.41 8.38
N TRP A 137 33.69 -6.69 7.15
CA TRP A 137 34.45 -7.49 6.19
C TRP A 137 35.84 -6.91 5.88
N ILE A 138 35.92 -5.59 5.72
CA ILE A 138 37.15 -4.86 5.37
C ILE A 138 37.99 -4.54 6.61
N SER A 139 37.43 -4.66 7.81
CA SER A 139 38.15 -4.42 9.06
C SER A 139 39.33 -5.38 9.24
N ASN A 140 40.37 -4.93 9.94
CA ASN A 140 41.54 -5.74 10.29
C ASN A 140 41.28 -6.68 11.48
N VAL A 141 40.02 -7.06 11.73
CA VAL A 141 39.69 -8.01 12.79
C VAL A 141 40.02 -9.42 12.35
N ASP A 142 40.89 -10.08 13.10
CA ASP A 142 41.25 -11.47 12.88
C ASP A 142 40.25 -12.39 13.57
N PHE A 143 39.59 -13.24 12.78
CA PHE A 143 38.66 -14.25 13.26
C PHE A 143 39.36 -15.60 13.29
N ASP A 144 40.01 -15.92 14.40
CA ASP A 144 40.64 -17.22 14.61
C ASP A 144 39.69 -18.17 15.36
N PRO A 145 39.17 -19.24 14.71
CA PRO A 145 38.28 -20.21 15.34
C PRO A 145 38.93 -20.99 16.49
N SER A 146 40.26 -20.98 16.60
CA SER A 146 40.99 -21.61 17.72
C SER A 146 41.03 -20.76 18.99
N VAL A 147 40.82 -19.44 18.86
CA VAL A 147 40.81 -18.47 19.97
C VAL A 147 39.39 -17.99 20.27
N HIS A 148 38.58 -17.76 19.23
CA HIS A 148 37.20 -17.29 19.32
C HIS A 148 36.24 -18.29 18.65
N PRO A 149 35.75 -19.30 19.41
CA PRO A 149 34.94 -20.38 18.86
C PRO A 149 33.53 -19.96 18.42
N SER A 150 33.12 -18.71 18.66
CA SER A 150 31.81 -18.16 18.26
C SER A 150 31.81 -17.54 16.87
N CYS A 151 32.96 -17.39 16.20
CA CYS A 151 33.07 -16.78 14.87
C CYS A 151 32.23 -15.50 14.71
N TYR A 152 32.22 -14.71 15.76
CA TYR A 152 31.56 -13.43 15.91
C TYR A 152 32.41 -12.62 16.89
N VAL A 153 32.27 -11.29 16.84
CA VAL A 153 33.00 -10.39 17.72
C VAL A 153 32.79 -10.84 19.17
N ASP A 154 33.88 -11.25 19.79
CA ASP A 154 33.88 -11.75 21.15
C ASP A 154 33.38 -10.64 22.09
N GLU A 155 32.59 -10.97 23.11
CA GLU A 155 32.09 -10.02 24.12
C GLU A 155 33.23 -9.28 24.85
N THR A 156 34.45 -9.74 24.66
CA THR A 156 35.70 -9.21 25.20
C THR A 156 36.31 -8.06 24.35
N ALA A 157 35.90 -7.91 23.08
CA ALA A 157 36.36 -6.82 22.20
C ALA A 157 35.45 -5.59 22.33
N ALA A 158 35.69 -4.79 23.38
CA ALA A 158 34.87 -3.64 23.78
C ALA A 158 34.51 -2.70 22.62
N ASP A 159 35.42 -2.43 21.70
CA ASP A 159 35.26 -1.41 20.65
C ASP A 159 34.14 -1.73 19.63
N GLN A 160 33.96 -2.99 19.26
CA GLN A 160 32.96 -3.39 18.25
C GLN A 160 31.58 -3.64 18.87
N LEU A 161 31.54 -4.10 20.12
CA LEU A 161 30.31 -4.20 20.90
C LEU A 161 29.69 -2.81 21.12
N ILE A 162 30.52 -1.81 21.44
CA ILE A 162 30.10 -0.41 21.58
C ILE A 162 29.41 0.11 20.31
N VAL A 163 29.94 -0.19 19.11
CA VAL A 163 29.34 0.24 17.84
C VAL A 163 27.93 -0.34 17.67
N TYR A 164 27.74 -1.62 17.98
CA TYR A 164 26.42 -2.25 17.92
C TYR A 164 25.42 -1.56 18.87
N TYR A 165 25.78 -1.41 20.15
CA TYR A 165 24.87 -0.81 21.13
C TYR A 165 24.60 0.68 20.86
N ILE A 166 25.54 1.45 20.32
CA ILE A 166 25.30 2.83 19.88
C ILE A 166 24.18 2.88 18.83
N VAL A 167 24.23 1.99 17.84
CA VAL A 167 23.21 1.97 16.79
C VAL A 167 21.86 1.50 17.32
N VAL A 168 21.82 0.49 18.20
CA VAL A 168 20.59 0.05 18.86
C VAL A 168 19.99 1.18 19.70
N ILE A 169 20.79 1.87 20.51
CA ILE A 169 20.35 3.01 21.33
C ILE A 169 19.79 4.11 20.42
N LEU A 170 20.48 4.45 19.32
CA LEU A 170 20.00 5.44 18.36
C LEU A 170 18.67 5.02 17.73
N ALA A 171 18.53 3.75 17.33
CA ALA A 171 17.29 3.22 16.77
C ALA A 171 16.12 3.30 17.77
N VAL A 172 16.36 2.97 19.04
CA VAL A 172 15.36 3.08 20.11
C VAL A 172 14.99 4.54 20.37
N LEU A 173 15.97 5.46 20.43
CA LEU A 173 15.70 6.89 20.58
C LEU A 173 14.85 7.44 19.44
N CYS A 174 15.15 7.07 18.19
CA CYS A 174 14.33 7.44 17.04
C CYS A 174 12.93 6.80 17.10
N ALA A 175 12.80 5.55 17.52
CA ALA A 175 11.50 4.90 17.70
C ALA A 175 10.64 5.59 18.77
N VAL A 176 11.25 5.99 19.90
CA VAL A 176 10.61 6.78 20.96
C VAL A 176 10.19 8.15 20.44
N LEU A 177 11.04 8.84 19.67
CA LEU A 177 10.69 10.10 19.02
C LEU A 177 9.45 9.94 18.14
N PHE A 178 9.40 8.92 17.28
CA PHE A 178 8.24 8.66 16.42
C PHE A 178 6.98 8.32 17.23
N ALA A 179 7.11 7.59 18.34
CA ALA A 179 5.99 7.32 19.24
C ALA A 179 5.47 8.61 19.91
N ILE A 180 6.35 9.52 20.34
CA ILE A 180 5.95 10.82 20.90
C ILE A 180 5.27 11.68 19.84
N LEU A 181 5.88 11.79 18.65
CA LEU A 181 5.30 12.53 17.53
C LEU A 181 3.92 11.98 17.15
N GLU A 182 3.72 10.66 17.18
CA GLU A 182 2.41 10.04 16.96
C GLU A 182 1.37 10.56 17.97
N THR A 183 1.70 10.59 19.26
CA THR A 183 0.76 11.08 20.29
C THR A 183 0.46 12.57 20.19
N GLN A 184 1.40 13.36 19.68
CA GLN A 184 1.24 14.80 19.49
C GLN A 184 0.51 15.15 18.18
N THR A 185 0.38 14.20 17.26
CA THR A 185 -0.28 14.47 15.98
C THR A 185 -1.79 14.57 16.15
N HIS A 186 -2.33 15.75 15.84
CA HIS A 186 -3.76 15.94 15.71
C HIS A 186 -4.15 15.61 14.27
N PRO A 187 -5.01 14.60 14.05
CA PRO A 187 -5.50 14.32 12.70
C PRO A 187 -6.25 15.54 12.17
N PHE A 188 -5.97 15.91 10.92
CA PHE A 188 -6.68 16.98 10.23
C PHE A 188 -8.18 16.75 10.28
N GLY A 189 -8.97 17.82 10.37
CA GLY A 189 -10.41 17.77 10.66
C GLY A 189 -11.22 16.80 9.78
N GLY A 190 -10.85 16.65 8.50
CA GLY A 190 -11.50 15.69 7.58
C GLY A 190 -11.08 14.23 7.76
N MET A 191 -9.88 13.96 8.29
CA MET A 191 -9.38 12.58 8.40
C MET A 191 -9.95 11.79 9.58
N LYS A 192 -10.82 12.37 10.41
CA LYS A 192 -11.32 11.70 11.62
C LYS A 192 -12.09 10.43 11.29
N GLU A 193 -12.96 10.46 10.29
CA GLU A 193 -13.76 9.29 9.87
C GLU A 193 -12.87 8.19 9.26
N ALA A 194 -11.90 8.57 8.43
CA ALA A 194 -10.94 7.63 7.84
C ALA A 194 -10.02 7.00 8.90
N LEU A 195 -9.64 7.75 9.93
CA LEU A 195 -8.84 7.26 11.06
C LEU A 195 -9.66 6.38 11.99
N GLU A 196 -10.94 6.69 12.20
CA GLU A 196 -11.88 5.86 12.96
C GLU A 196 -12.02 4.47 12.34
N ALA A 197 -12.11 4.37 11.01
CA ALA A 197 -12.15 3.09 10.30
C ALA A 197 -10.87 2.24 10.49
N LYS A 198 -9.74 2.85 10.88
CA LYS A 198 -8.44 2.18 11.11
C LYS A 198 -8.02 2.10 12.57
N LYS A 199 -8.84 2.61 13.48
CA LYS A 199 -8.48 2.83 14.90
C LYS A 199 -7.96 1.58 15.59
N ASP A 200 -8.59 0.44 15.34
CA ASP A 200 -8.20 -0.82 16.00
C ASP A 200 -6.88 -1.36 15.47
N VAL A 201 -6.63 -1.26 14.15
CA VAL A 201 -5.35 -1.68 13.55
C VAL A 201 -4.20 -0.80 14.04
N ILE A 202 -4.42 0.53 14.11
CA ILE A 202 -3.42 1.49 14.61
C ILE A 202 -3.18 1.29 16.11
N ARG A 203 -4.24 1.07 16.91
CA ARG A 203 -4.11 0.77 18.34
C ARG A 203 -3.27 -0.47 18.58
N SER A 204 -3.53 -1.54 17.84
CA SER A 204 -2.75 -2.78 17.94
C SER A 204 -1.29 -2.54 17.54
N ALA A 205 -1.03 -1.93 16.38
CA ALA A 205 0.32 -1.59 15.94
C ALA A 205 1.10 -0.72 16.95
N ARG A 206 0.41 0.22 17.63
CA ARG A 206 0.98 1.03 18.70
C ARG A 206 1.37 0.20 19.92
N ILE A 207 0.49 -0.68 20.39
CA ILE A 207 0.78 -1.58 21.53
C ILE A 207 2.04 -2.39 21.23
N PHE A 208 2.18 -2.93 20.02
CA PHE A 208 3.35 -3.73 19.66
C PHE A 208 4.63 -2.93 19.49
N THR A 209 4.54 -1.73 18.92
CA THR A 209 5.69 -0.82 18.82
C THR A 209 6.22 -0.47 20.20
N VAL A 210 5.32 -0.14 21.15
CA VAL A 210 5.67 0.14 22.54
C VAL A 210 6.27 -1.09 23.24
N ALA A 211 5.68 -2.28 23.05
CA ALA A 211 6.22 -3.52 23.62
C ALA A 211 7.66 -3.79 23.16
N TYR A 212 7.96 -3.53 21.89
CA TYR A 212 9.31 -3.71 21.36
C TYR A 212 10.30 -2.65 21.87
N ILE A 213 9.86 -1.39 22.03
CA ILE A 213 10.65 -0.35 22.71
C ILE A 213 11.03 -0.79 24.12
N ILE A 214 10.06 -1.31 24.90
CA ILE A 214 10.31 -1.81 26.26
C ILE A 214 11.31 -2.97 26.24
N TYR A 215 11.13 -3.93 25.35
CA TYR A 215 12.05 -5.06 25.19
C TYR A 215 13.49 -4.61 24.87
N GLN A 216 13.66 -3.62 23.98
CA GLN A 216 14.97 -3.08 23.66
C GLN A 216 15.59 -2.28 24.82
N ILE A 217 14.79 -1.54 25.59
CA ILE A 217 15.26 -0.85 26.81
C ILE A 217 15.79 -1.86 27.84
N ILE A 218 15.13 -3.02 28.00
CA ILE A 218 15.59 -4.10 28.88
C ILE A 218 16.93 -4.67 28.39
N LEU A 219 17.11 -4.87 27.09
CA LEU A 219 18.40 -5.33 26.54
C LEU A 219 19.52 -4.31 26.76
N ILE A 220 19.24 -3.02 26.57
CA ILE A 220 20.19 -1.94 26.81
C ILE A 220 20.56 -1.86 28.30
N SER A 221 19.62 -2.08 29.22
CA SER A 221 19.92 -2.02 30.66
C SER A 221 20.83 -3.17 31.11
N PHE A 222 20.67 -4.38 30.56
CA PHE A 222 21.60 -5.48 30.81
C PHE A 222 23.01 -5.17 30.29
N TRP A 223 23.13 -4.58 29.09
CA TRP A 223 24.43 -4.18 28.56
C TRP A 223 25.12 -3.08 29.38
N ILE A 224 24.37 -2.05 29.79
CA ILE A 224 24.91 -1.01 30.67
C ILE A 224 25.40 -1.62 31.99
N SER A 225 24.67 -2.59 32.53
CA SER A 225 25.04 -3.30 33.76
C SER A 225 26.33 -4.11 33.61
N ASP A 226 26.48 -4.84 32.49
CA ASP A 226 27.69 -5.59 32.14
C ASP A 226 28.91 -4.66 32.03
N VAL A 227 28.82 -3.58 31.24
CA VAL A 227 29.97 -2.70 30.94
C VAL A 227 30.38 -1.80 32.11
N PHE A 228 29.42 -1.22 32.84
CA PHE A 228 29.72 -0.16 33.82
C PHE A 228 29.68 -0.61 35.28
N PHE A 229 28.90 -1.64 35.63
CA PHE A 229 28.56 -1.93 37.02
C PHE A 229 29.09 -3.27 37.53
N LEU A 230 29.24 -4.28 36.66
CA LEU A 230 29.50 -5.66 37.08
C LEU A 230 30.93 -6.17 36.86
N ASN A 231 31.85 -5.30 36.38
CA ASN A 231 33.26 -5.64 36.16
C ASN A 231 33.99 -6.22 37.41
N GLY A 232 33.47 -5.99 38.63
CA GLY A 232 34.04 -6.50 39.89
C GLY A 232 33.33 -7.73 40.49
N HIS A 233 32.27 -8.25 39.86
CA HIS A 233 31.43 -9.31 40.43
C HIS A 233 31.22 -10.48 39.45
N PRO A 234 32.12 -11.48 39.41
CA PRO A 234 32.16 -12.49 38.35
C PRO A 234 30.89 -13.36 38.28
N GLY A 235 30.28 -13.70 39.43
CA GLY A 235 29.04 -14.47 39.45
C GLY A 235 27.81 -13.70 38.93
N ALA A 236 27.72 -12.41 39.24
CA ALA A 236 26.62 -11.55 38.75
C ALA A 236 26.80 -11.20 37.27
N LEU A 237 28.06 -11.03 36.84
CA LEU A 237 28.43 -10.78 35.45
C LEU A 237 27.98 -11.93 34.52
N GLN A 238 28.25 -13.18 34.91
CA GLN A 238 27.84 -14.35 34.12
C GLN A 238 26.32 -14.44 33.96
N ILE A 239 25.57 -14.20 35.05
CA ILE A 239 24.09 -14.23 35.02
C ILE A 239 23.53 -13.16 34.06
N VAL A 240 24.11 -11.96 34.06
CA VAL A 240 23.67 -10.87 33.17
C VAL A 240 24.00 -11.19 31.71
N ARG A 241 25.18 -11.74 31.43
CA ARG A 241 25.56 -12.17 30.07
C ARG A 241 24.67 -13.29 29.55
N ASP A 242 24.42 -14.31 30.37
CA ASP A 242 23.53 -15.42 30.04
C ASP A 242 22.09 -14.93 29.74
N ALA A 243 21.57 -14.03 30.58
CA ALA A 243 20.25 -13.44 30.39
C ALA A 243 20.17 -12.56 29.13
N SER A 244 21.19 -11.73 28.88
CA SER A 244 21.25 -10.85 27.71
C SER A 244 21.35 -11.66 26.42
N SER A 245 22.17 -12.72 26.40
CA SER A 245 22.35 -13.64 25.28
C SER A 245 21.07 -14.43 24.99
N PHE A 246 20.37 -14.92 26.02
CA PHE A 246 19.06 -15.54 25.86
C PHE A 246 18.05 -14.58 25.24
N LEU A 247 17.91 -13.38 25.80
CA LEU A 247 16.93 -12.41 25.31
C LEU A 247 17.24 -12.03 23.87
N GLN A 248 18.50 -11.68 23.55
CA GLN A 248 18.92 -11.29 22.20
C GLN A 248 18.66 -12.39 21.15
N THR A 249 18.84 -13.66 21.51
CA THR A 249 18.55 -14.78 20.61
C THR A 249 17.08 -15.19 20.58
N ALA A 250 16.29 -14.85 21.60
CA ALA A 250 14.85 -15.10 21.71
C ALA A 250 13.94 -14.01 21.07
N LYS A 251 14.49 -13.11 20.25
CA LYS A 251 13.75 -12.01 19.56
C LYS A 251 12.50 -12.48 18.81
N GLY A 252 12.54 -13.66 18.20
CA GLY A 252 11.43 -14.23 17.43
C GLY A 252 10.17 -14.51 18.28
N PHE A 253 10.32 -14.71 19.60
CA PHE A 253 9.17 -14.91 20.48
C PHE A 253 8.26 -13.68 20.53
N ILE A 254 8.85 -12.48 20.68
CA ILE A 254 8.10 -11.22 20.70
C ILE A 254 7.40 -11.01 19.36
N ASP A 255 8.09 -11.28 18.24
CA ASP A 255 7.48 -11.23 16.90
C ASP A 255 6.26 -12.14 16.79
N LEU A 256 6.29 -13.35 17.37
CA LEU A 256 5.16 -14.30 17.35
C LEU A 256 4.00 -13.82 18.21
N VAL A 257 4.26 -13.28 19.41
CA VAL A 257 3.22 -12.71 20.27
C VAL A 257 2.50 -11.57 19.55
N ILE A 258 3.27 -10.70 18.89
CA ILE A 258 2.75 -9.62 18.05
C ILE A 258 1.92 -10.19 16.88
N TRP A 259 2.46 -11.19 16.18
CA TRP A 259 1.82 -11.83 15.04
C TRP A 259 0.46 -12.45 15.39
N LEU A 260 0.39 -13.20 16.48
CA LEU A 260 -0.83 -13.84 16.97
C LEU A 260 -1.83 -12.82 17.49
N SER A 261 -1.38 -11.71 18.05
CA SER A 261 -2.28 -10.67 18.55
C SER A 261 -2.87 -9.82 17.40
N ILE A 262 -2.23 -9.79 16.23
CA ILE A 262 -2.75 -9.15 15.00
C ILE A 262 -3.64 -10.10 14.20
N ASN A 263 -3.19 -11.34 14.00
CA ASN A 263 -3.80 -12.30 13.08
C ASN A 263 -4.60 -13.43 13.77
N GLY A 264 -4.55 -13.48 15.10
CA GLY A 264 -5.25 -14.47 15.90
C GLY A 264 -6.77 -14.28 15.89
N PRO A 265 -7.52 -15.30 16.35
CA PRO A 265 -8.96 -15.20 16.47
C PRO A 265 -9.31 -14.04 17.42
N PRO A 266 -10.33 -13.21 17.10
CA PRO A 266 -10.75 -12.13 17.97
C PRO A 266 -11.12 -12.70 19.34
N HIS A 267 -10.73 -11.97 20.39
CA HIS A 267 -11.02 -12.28 21.78
C HIS A 267 -12.51 -12.64 21.93
N MET A 268 -12.81 -13.84 22.43
CA MET A 268 -14.20 -14.26 22.70
C MET A 268 -14.76 -13.43 23.85
N ASP A 269 -15.49 -12.37 23.53
CA ASP A 269 -16.41 -11.76 24.48
C ASP A 269 -17.63 -12.68 24.63
N CYS A 270 -17.74 -13.34 25.79
CA CYS A 270 -18.81 -14.27 26.17
C CYS A 270 -20.20 -13.60 26.37
N ARG A 271 -20.59 -12.63 25.52
CA ARG A 271 -21.92 -12.02 25.57
C ARG A 271 -22.62 -11.82 24.23
N ALA A 272 -22.07 -12.35 23.13
CA ALA A 272 -22.70 -12.28 21.81
C ALA A 272 -22.86 -13.67 21.15
N SER A 273 -23.38 -14.65 21.90
CA SER A 273 -23.82 -15.93 21.34
C SER A 273 -25.19 -15.79 20.67
N ARG A 274 -25.27 -15.12 19.50
CA ARG A 274 -26.40 -15.32 18.55
C ARG A 274 -26.27 -14.80 17.12
N TRP A 275 -25.14 -14.28 16.65
CA TRP A 275 -25.06 -13.64 15.32
C TRP A 275 -23.83 -14.02 14.48
N ALA A 276 -23.23 -15.19 14.71
CA ALA A 276 -22.03 -15.62 14.00
C ALA A 276 -22.18 -17.03 13.41
N GLU A 277 -23.21 -17.24 12.60
CA GLU A 277 -23.18 -18.24 11.54
C GLU A 277 -23.59 -17.53 10.25
N THR A 278 -22.89 -17.81 9.14
CA THR A 278 -22.99 -17.22 7.79
C THR A 278 -22.34 -15.84 7.57
N PHE A 279 -21.02 -15.81 7.41
CA PHE A 279 -20.39 -14.92 6.41
C PHE A 279 -19.01 -15.47 6.01
N ASP A 280 -19.04 -16.41 5.05
CA ASP A 280 -17.85 -16.95 4.41
C ASP A 280 -17.29 -15.91 3.41
N SER A 281 -16.29 -15.13 3.84
CA SER A 281 -15.72 -14.02 3.08
C SER A 281 -14.57 -14.41 2.14
N ASP A 282 -14.29 -15.70 1.95
CA ASP A 282 -13.05 -16.18 1.31
C ASP A 282 -13.12 -16.29 -0.23
N ARG A 283 -14.03 -15.56 -0.90
CA ARG A 283 -14.11 -15.57 -2.37
C ARG A 283 -14.17 -14.20 -3.06
N TYR A 284 -13.54 -13.19 -2.45
CA TYR A 284 -13.35 -11.88 -3.09
C TYR A 284 -11.91 -11.39 -2.91
N SER A 285 -10.98 -11.94 -3.68
CA SER A 285 -9.67 -11.31 -3.87
C SER A 285 -9.04 -11.76 -5.18
N ASP A 286 -9.42 -11.10 -6.28
CA ASP A 286 -8.54 -10.86 -7.41
C ASP A 286 -9.11 -9.73 -8.26
N VAL A 287 -8.91 -8.51 -7.76
CA VAL A 287 -8.60 -7.31 -8.56
C VAL A 287 -7.75 -6.45 -7.62
N ASP A 288 -6.51 -6.16 -8.03
CA ASP A 288 -5.59 -5.26 -7.33
C ASP A 288 -6.21 -3.85 -7.31
N ILE A 289 -7.03 -3.56 -6.29
CA ILE A 289 -7.39 -2.21 -5.87
C ILE A 289 -6.65 -2.01 -4.57
N ASP A 290 -5.43 -1.54 -4.72
CA ASP A 290 -4.48 -1.45 -3.64
C ASP A 290 -4.72 -0.19 -2.81
N LEU A 291 -5.64 -0.33 -1.86
CA LEU A 291 -5.80 0.36 -0.57
C LEU A 291 -7.10 -0.23 0.03
N GLN A 292 -7.14 -0.42 1.35
CA GLN A 292 -8.26 -1.08 2.05
C GLN A 292 -9.63 -0.62 1.48
N PRO A 293 -10.55 -1.54 1.12
CA PRO A 293 -11.77 -1.19 0.39
C PRO A 293 -12.61 -0.09 1.04
N GLN A 294 -12.63 -0.03 2.37
CA GLN A 294 -13.32 1.01 3.16
C GLN A 294 -12.62 2.38 3.07
N LEU A 295 -11.28 2.40 3.15
CA LEU A 295 -10.47 3.62 3.04
C LEU A 295 -10.56 4.25 1.63
N ASN A 296 -10.63 3.41 0.60
CA ASN A 296 -10.84 3.86 -0.77
C ASN A 296 -12.22 4.49 -0.98
N VAL A 297 -13.25 4.09 -0.22
CA VAL A 297 -14.59 4.68 -0.32
C VAL A 297 -14.64 6.05 0.35
N GLU A 298 -14.10 6.19 1.57
CA GLU A 298 -14.11 7.48 2.26
C GLU A 298 -13.22 8.52 1.56
N LEU A 299 -12.01 8.12 1.11
CA LEU A 299 -11.16 8.99 0.29
C LEU A 299 -11.89 9.44 -0.99
N ARG A 300 -12.61 8.53 -1.66
CA ARG A 300 -13.35 8.85 -2.88
C ARG A 300 -14.48 9.83 -2.63
N LYS A 301 -15.20 9.71 -1.51
CA LYS A 301 -16.27 10.65 -1.15
C LYS A 301 -15.71 12.05 -0.89
N GLU A 302 -14.60 12.16 -0.18
CA GLU A 302 -13.94 13.45 0.06
C GLU A 302 -13.39 14.05 -1.24
N VAL A 303 -12.65 13.25 -2.02
CA VAL A 303 -12.14 13.65 -3.33
C VAL A 303 -13.28 14.12 -4.23
N LEU A 304 -14.39 13.39 -4.28
CA LEU A 304 -15.59 13.78 -5.01
C LEU A 304 -16.12 15.13 -4.51
N HIS A 305 -16.30 15.28 -3.20
CA HIS A 305 -16.84 16.48 -2.57
C HIS A 305 -16.02 17.73 -2.89
N PHE A 306 -14.71 17.69 -2.65
CA PHE A 306 -13.88 18.86 -2.90
C PHE A 306 -13.61 19.09 -4.39
N THR A 307 -13.62 18.04 -5.22
CA THR A 307 -13.51 18.21 -6.68
C THR A 307 -14.71 18.96 -7.24
N THR A 308 -15.94 18.58 -6.85
CA THR A 308 -17.15 19.30 -7.31
C THR A 308 -17.18 20.74 -6.81
N ARG A 309 -16.82 20.98 -5.53
CA ARG A 309 -16.67 22.33 -4.96
C ARG A 309 -15.63 23.16 -5.70
N GLY A 310 -14.48 22.58 -5.99
CA GLY A 310 -13.40 23.22 -6.75
C GLY A 310 -13.83 23.61 -8.16
N ILE A 311 -14.52 22.73 -8.88
CA ILE A 311 -15.09 23.02 -10.21
C ILE A 311 -16.08 24.20 -10.15
N VAL A 312 -16.95 24.23 -9.14
CA VAL A 312 -17.91 25.33 -8.94
C VAL A 312 -17.19 26.64 -8.60
N ALA A 313 -16.17 26.62 -7.74
CA ALA A 313 -15.39 27.80 -7.40
C ALA A 313 -14.60 28.33 -8.60
N ALA A 314 -13.99 27.43 -9.38
CA ALA A 314 -13.20 27.75 -10.56
C ALA A 314 -14.01 28.43 -11.67
N SER A 315 -15.21 27.90 -11.94
CA SER A 315 -16.16 28.51 -12.89
C SER A 315 -16.73 29.85 -12.41
N SER A 316 -16.67 30.15 -11.11
CA SER A 316 -17.11 31.43 -10.54
C SER A 316 -16.05 32.54 -10.65
N ASN A 317 -14.77 32.17 -10.50
CA ASN A 317 -13.68 33.11 -10.26
C ASN A 317 -12.88 33.50 -11.52
N THR A 318 -13.31 33.11 -12.72
CA THR A 318 -12.50 33.35 -13.92
C THR A 318 -12.56 34.82 -14.36
N PRO A 319 -11.47 35.61 -14.25
CA PRO A 319 -11.42 36.93 -14.85
C PRO A 319 -11.34 36.80 -16.37
N MET A 320 -11.93 37.75 -17.10
CA MET A 320 -11.81 37.83 -18.57
C MET A 320 -10.39 38.25 -18.97
N VAL A 321 -9.46 37.33 -19.26
CA VAL A 321 -8.12 37.67 -19.82
C VAL A 321 -7.56 36.57 -20.74
N THR A 322 -6.70 37.00 -21.67
CA THR A 322 -6.41 36.51 -23.03
C THR A 322 -5.07 35.76 -23.23
N ASP A 323 -4.55 34.99 -22.27
CA ASP A 323 -3.29 34.25 -22.51
C ASP A 323 -3.25 32.79 -22.00
N GLY A 324 -2.56 31.95 -22.77
CA GLY A 324 -2.84 30.53 -23.01
C GLY A 324 -2.30 29.50 -22.02
N ARG A 325 -1.88 29.87 -20.81
CA ARG A 325 -1.52 28.88 -19.77
C ARG A 325 -1.59 29.48 -18.37
N ARG A 326 -2.78 29.50 -17.76
CA ARG A 326 -2.95 29.88 -16.35
C ARG A 326 -3.50 28.70 -15.56
N VAL A 327 -2.82 28.36 -14.47
CA VAL A 327 -3.36 27.50 -13.40
C VAL A 327 -3.93 28.43 -12.33
N VAL A 328 -5.21 28.27 -11.99
CA VAL A 328 -5.83 29.03 -10.89
C VAL A 328 -5.82 28.16 -9.64
N HIS A 329 -5.07 28.58 -8.62
CA HIS A 329 -5.06 27.94 -7.32
C HIS A 329 -6.20 28.48 -6.45
N ILE A 330 -7.12 27.60 -6.07
CA ILE A 330 -8.24 27.89 -5.20
C ILE A 330 -7.98 27.21 -3.87
N ARG A 331 -7.95 28.00 -2.79
CA ARG A 331 -7.93 27.45 -1.43
C ARG A 331 -9.36 27.21 -0.97
N LEU A 332 -9.70 25.94 -0.76
CA LEU A 332 -10.99 25.54 -0.19
C LEU A 332 -10.78 25.33 1.32
N HIS A 333 -11.53 26.04 2.15
CA HIS A 333 -11.46 25.92 3.61
C HIS A 333 -12.78 25.37 4.17
N GLU A 334 -12.91 24.04 4.20
CA GLU A 334 -14.09 23.31 4.68
C GLU A 334 -13.63 22.07 5.47
N LEU A 335 -14.43 21.59 6.41
CA LEU A 335 -14.10 20.43 7.27
C LEU A 335 -12.79 20.58 8.07
N GLY A 336 -12.32 21.81 8.30
CA GLY A 336 -11.05 22.09 8.98
C GLY A 336 -9.82 21.75 8.13
N MET A 337 -9.96 21.60 6.81
CA MET A 337 -8.88 21.36 5.87
C MET A 337 -8.73 22.53 4.89
N THR A 338 -7.49 22.90 4.59
CA THR A 338 -7.17 23.82 3.48
C THR A 338 -6.68 22.97 2.32
N VAL A 339 -7.47 22.91 1.24
CA VAL A 339 -7.15 22.13 0.05
C VAL A 339 -6.81 23.06 -1.11
N CYS A 340 -5.73 22.75 -1.84
CA CYS A 340 -5.35 23.45 -3.06
C CYS A 340 -6.03 22.79 -4.26
N PHE A 341 -6.82 23.56 -5.00
CA PHE A 341 -7.45 23.13 -6.25
C PHE A 341 -6.89 23.95 -7.42
N ASP A 342 -6.43 23.26 -8.44
CA ASP A 342 -5.82 23.81 -9.64
C ASP A 342 -6.79 23.72 -10.81
N ASP A 343 -7.15 24.86 -11.39
CA ASP A 343 -7.90 24.92 -12.64
C ASP A 343 -6.98 25.24 -13.83
N TYR A 344 -6.84 24.31 -14.76
CA TYR A 344 -5.92 24.40 -15.89
C TYR A 344 -6.60 24.97 -17.13
N SER A 345 -6.05 26.05 -17.68
CA SER A 345 -6.53 26.68 -18.93
C SER A 345 -8.05 27.01 -18.94
N PRO A 346 -8.56 27.69 -17.89
CA PRO A 346 -10.00 27.95 -17.72
C PRO A 346 -10.66 28.62 -18.93
N SER A 347 -9.98 29.57 -19.56
CA SER A 347 -10.47 30.30 -20.74
C SER A 347 -10.66 29.38 -21.94
N SER A 348 -9.70 28.50 -22.21
CA SER A 348 -9.79 27.54 -23.33
C SER A 348 -10.95 26.56 -23.14
N PHE A 349 -11.15 26.06 -21.92
CA PHE A 349 -12.28 25.17 -21.66
C PHE A 349 -13.63 25.91 -21.63
N ARG A 350 -13.66 27.18 -21.20
CA ARG A 350 -14.84 28.05 -21.34
C ARG A 350 -15.23 28.25 -22.80
N ASP A 351 -14.27 28.54 -23.66
CA ASP A 351 -14.49 28.71 -25.10
C ASP A 351 -15.13 27.46 -25.71
N ILE A 352 -14.66 26.26 -25.32
CA ILE A 352 -15.26 25.00 -25.75
C ILE A 352 -16.68 24.87 -25.21
N ARG A 353 -16.90 25.11 -23.90
CA ARG A 353 -18.24 25.06 -23.29
C ARG A 353 -19.23 25.95 -24.04
N GLN A 354 -18.86 27.21 -24.32
CA GLN A 354 -19.70 28.14 -25.07
C GLN A 354 -19.95 27.68 -26.51
N GLY A 355 -18.93 27.17 -27.20
CA GLY A 355 -19.06 26.62 -28.55
C GLY A 355 -20.05 25.46 -28.67
N PHE A 356 -20.30 24.74 -27.57
CA PHE A 356 -21.29 23.65 -27.50
C PHE A 356 -22.56 24.02 -26.71
N GLY A 357 -22.84 25.32 -26.53
CA GLY A 357 -24.08 25.80 -25.90
C GLY A 357 -24.15 25.59 -24.38
N ILE A 358 -23.01 25.31 -23.73
CA ILE A 358 -22.93 25.12 -22.29
C ILE A 358 -22.60 26.45 -21.62
N ASN A 359 -23.62 27.07 -21.02
CA ASN A 359 -23.42 28.25 -20.20
C ASN A 359 -22.79 27.87 -18.84
N GLU A 360 -21.91 28.73 -18.31
CA GLU A 360 -21.27 28.60 -17.00
C GLU A 360 -22.29 28.39 -15.88
N THR A 361 -23.46 29.03 -15.94
CA THR A 361 -24.52 28.86 -14.94
C THR A 361 -25.06 27.42 -14.93
N LEU A 362 -25.25 26.82 -16.11
CA LEU A 362 -25.72 25.43 -16.24
C LEU A 362 -24.62 24.46 -15.83
N TYR A 363 -23.37 24.73 -16.24
CA TYR A 363 -22.20 23.96 -15.83
C TYR A 363 -22.08 23.91 -14.30
N ARG A 364 -22.14 25.06 -13.63
CA ARG A 364 -22.12 25.17 -12.16
C ARG A 364 -23.26 24.41 -11.51
N LYS A 365 -24.48 24.58 -12.02
CA LYS A 365 -25.66 23.90 -11.48
C LYS A 365 -25.52 22.38 -11.52
N ALA A 366 -24.90 21.83 -12.55
CA ALA A 366 -24.67 20.39 -12.67
C ALA A 366 -23.73 19.84 -11.57
N PHE A 367 -22.74 20.63 -11.14
CA PHE A 367 -21.79 20.27 -10.08
C PHE A 367 -22.23 20.64 -8.66
N LEU A 368 -23.27 21.47 -8.50
CA LEU A 368 -23.88 21.78 -7.20
C LEU A 368 -24.79 20.67 -6.66
N ALA A 369 -25.34 19.85 -7.55
CA ALA A 369 -26.20 18.73 -7.17
C ALA A 369 -25.36 17.49 -6.79
N THR A 370 -25.91 16.64 -5.91
CA THR A 370 -25.27 15.40 -5.47
C THR A 370 -24.85 14.55 -6.67
N CYS A 371 -23.55 14.42 -6.89
CA CYS A 371 -23.01 13.62 -7.98
C CYS A 371 -23.21 12.13 -7.67
N HIS A 372 -23.53 11.34 -8.69
CA HIS A 372 -23.68 9.90 -8.56
C HIS A 372 -22.32 9.24 -8.81
N GLU A 373 -21.76 8.61 -7.77
CA GLU A 373 -20.65 7.68 -7.95
C GLU A 373 -21.19 6.45 -8.68
N ARG A 374 -20.62 6.15 -9.85
CA ARG A 374 -20.77 4.84 -10.47
C ARG A 374 -19.44 4.15 -10.23
N LEU A 375 -19.44 3.15 -9.34
CA LEU A 375 -18.36 2.18 -9.18
C LEU A 375 -18.25 1.35 -10.47
N GLN A 376 -17.79 1.98 -11.55
CA GLN A 376 -17.58 1.32 -12.81
C GLN A 376 -16.18 0.72 -12.75
N SER A 377 -16.10 -0.51 -12.25
CA SER A 377 -14.95 -1.41 -12.40
C SER A 377 -14.74 -1.87 -13.86
N GLY A 378 -14.99 -0.98 -14.82
CA GLY A 378 -15.07 -1.28 -16.26
C GLY A 378 -13.95 -0.67 -17.11
N GLY A 379 -13.06 0.15 -16.54
CA GLY A 379 -11.84 0.56 -17.23
C GLY A 379 -10.69 -0.36 -16.87
N SER A 380 -9.95 -0.88 -17.86
CA SER A 380 -8.67 -1.60 -17.64
C SER A 380 -7.64 -0.76 -16.86
N SER A 381 -7.84 0.56 -16.78
CA SER A 381 -6.97 1.51 -16.08
C SER A 381 -7.31 1.75 -14.60
N GLY A 382 -8.41 1.21 -14.07
CA GLY A 382 -8.80 1.44 -12.66
C GLY A 382 -9.14 2.90 -12.31
N ALA A 383 -9.40 3.75 -13.31
CA ALA A 383 -9.68 5.17 -13.13
C ALA A 383 -11.02 5.41 -12.41
N PHE A 384 -11.01 6.29 -11.41
CA PHE A 384 -12.20 6.76 -10.69
C PHE A 384 -13.05 7.66 -11.60
N MET A 385 -14.37 7.43 -11.60
CA MET A 385 -15.31 8.14 -12.46
C MET A 385 -16.60 8.47 -11.69
N PHE A 386 -17.13 9.67 -11.90
CA PHE A 386 -18.43 10.07 -11.34
C PHE A 386 -19.21 10.96 -12.31
N TYR A 387 -20.53 10.95 -12.17
CA TYR A 387 -21.44 11.70 -13.03
C TYR A 387 -22.10 12.84 -12.27
N THR A 388 -22.38 13.95 -12.95
CA THR A 388 -23.28 14.97 -12.41
C THR A 388 -24.69 14.41 -12.25
N ALA A 389 -25.48 14.99 -11.33
CA ALA A 389 -26.82 14.49 -11.02
C ALA A 389 -27.75 14.45 -12.25
N ASP A 390 -27.55 15.36 -13.19
CA ASP A 390 -28.30 15.45 -14.43
C ASP A 390 -27.79 14.52 -15.55
N TYR A 391 -26.69 13.81 -15.30
CA TYR A 391 -25.95 12.99 -16.26
C TYR A 391 -25.45 13.76 -17.49
N ALA A 392 -25.32 15.09 -17.43
CA ALA A 392 -24.76 15.87 -18.53
C ALA A 392 -23.24 15.74 -18.63
N PHE A 393 -22.56 15.60 -17.49
CA PHE A 393 -21.11 15.55 -17.40
C PHE A 393 -20.64 14.28 -16.71
N LEU A 394 -19.47 13.83 -17.15
CA LEU A 394 -18.68 12.76 -16.54
C LEU A 394 -17.34 13.37 -16.11
N VAL A 395 -16.93 13.10 -14.88
CA VAL A 395 -15.60 13.44 -14.39
C VAL A 395 -14.79 12.16 -14.27
N LYS A 396 -13.60 12.17 -14.84
CA LYS A 396 -12.69 11.01 -14.87
C LYS A 396 -11.36 11.39 -14.24
N SER A 397 -10.85 10.55 -13.35
CA SER A 397 -9.48 10.67 -12.84
C SER A 397 -8.49 10.33 -13.95
N VAL A 398 -7.44 11.14 -14.06
CA VAL A 398 -6.34 10.95 -15.01
C VAL A 398 -5.02 10.99 -14.27
N THR A 399 -4.01 10.34 -14.84
CA THR A 399 -2.63 10.48 -14.36
C THR A 399 -2.09 11.87 -14.71
N THR A 400 -1.05 12.30 -14.00
CA THR A 400 -0.33 13.56 -14.29
C THR A 400 0.19 13.58 -15.74
N SER A 401 0.64 12.44 -16.25
CA SER A 401 1.10 12.31 -17.64
C SER A 401 -0.03 12.51 -18.65
N GLU A 402 -1.19 11.86 -18.45
CA GLU A 402 -2.37 12.03 -19.32
C GLU A 402 -2.89 13.47 -19.29
N ARG A 403 -2.91 14.11 -18.12
CA ARG A 403 -3.24 15.53 -17.96
C ARG A 403 -2.30 16.40 -18.80
N ASN A 404 -0.99 16.19 -18.70
CA ASN A 404 -0.01 16.99 -19.45
C ASN A 404 -0.20 16.83 -20.96
N VAL A 405 -0.43 15.59 -21.44
CA VAL A 405 -0.73 15.33 -22.85
C VAL A 405 -1.96 16.11 -23.31
N LEU A 406 -3.05 16.11 -22.53
CA LEU A 406 -4.26 16.87 -22.86
C LEU A 406 -3.97 18.37 -22.95
N LEU A 407 -3.19 18.92 -22.01
CA LEU A 407 -2.82 20.34 -21.99
C LEU A 407 -1.92 20.72 -23.16
N ASP A 408 -0.99 19.85 -23.55
CA ASP A 408 -0.08 20.09 -24.68
C ASP A 408 -0.84 20.05 -26.02
N MET A 409 -1.82 19.16 -26.18
CA MET A 409 -2.66 19.10 -27.38
C MET A 409 -3.81 20.12 -27.40
N LEU A 410 -4.07 20.81 -26.27
CA LEU A 410 -5.24 21.67 -26.07
C LEU A 410 -5.43 22.72 -27.19
N PRO A 411 -4.40 23.45 -27.66
CA PRO A 411 -4.58 24.46 -28.71
C PRO A 411 -5.04 23.86 -30.05
N ALA A 412 -4.48 22.72 -30.43
CA ALA A 412 -4.85 22.01 -31.66
C ALA A 412 -6.27 21.42 -31.54
N TYR A 413 -6.58 20.85 -30.37
CA TYR A 413 -7.91 20.32 -30.06
C TYR A 413 -8.99 21.42 -30.11
N VAL A 414 -8.78 22.58 -29.46
CA VAL A 414 -9.73 23.71 -29.52
C VAL A 414 -9.97 24.17 -30.95
N ARG A 415 -8.91 24.30 -31.76
CA ARG A 415 -9.02 24.69 -33.17
C ARG A 415 -9.86 23.69 -33.96
N HIS A 416 -9.59 22.39 -33.80
CA HIS A 416 -10.33 21.33 -34.47
C HIS A 416 -11.82 21.34 -34.09
N MET A 417 -12.14 21.44 -32.79
CA MET A 417 -13.54 21.44 -32.33
C MET A 417 -14.32 22.67 -32.80
N LYS A 418 -13.67 23.84 -32.92
CA LYS A 418 -14.28 25.05 -33.49
C LYS A 418 -14.53 24.92 -35.00
N GLN A 419 -13.60 24.31 -35.73
CA GLN A 419 -13.72 24.10 -37.18
C GLN A 419 -14.69 22.96 -37.54
N ASN A 420 -14.90 22.00 -36.64
CA ASN A 420 -15.72 20.81 -36.87
C ASN A 420 -16.75 20.63 -35.73
N PRO A 421 -17.84 21.42 -35.72
CA PRO A 421 -18.87 21.34 -34.68
C PRO A 421 -19.51 19.94 -34.53
N ASP A 422 -19.58 19.20 -35.64
CA ASP A 422 -20.15 17.85 -35.69
C ASP A 422 -19.15 16.74 -35.34
N SER A 423 -17.96 17.10 -34.84
CA SER A 423 -16.94 16.11 -34.45
C SER A 423 -17.45 15.16 -33.37
N HIS A 424 -17.17 13.87 -33.57
CA HIS A 424 -17.45 12.81 -32.60
C HIS A 424 -16.36 12.65 -31.53
N LEU A 425 -15.33 13.50 -31.54
CA LEU A 425 -14.31 13.49 -30.50
C LEU A 425 -14.93 13.78 -29.13
N THR A 426 -14.33 13.18 -28.10
CA THR A 426 -14.75 13.41 -26.72
C THR A 426 -14.61 14.89 -26.39
N ARG A 427 -15.71 15.49 -25.91
CA ARG A 427 -15.75 16.90 -25.55
C ARG A 427 -15.22 17.08 -24.13
N PHE A 428 -14.00 17.60 -24.01
CA PHE A 428 -13.42 18.02 -22.74
C PHE A 428 -13.90 19.43 -22.37
N TYR A 429 -14.48 19.55 -21.17
CA TYR A 429 -15.04 20.79 -20.65
C TYR A 429 -14.28 21.34 -19.44
N GLY A 430 -13.25 20.64 -18.96
CA GLY A 430 -12.43 21.10 -17.84
C GLY A 430 -11.28 20.16 -17.57
N CYS A 431 -10.19 20.69 -17.02
CA CYS A 431 -9.04 19.93 -16.58
C CYS A 431 -8.57 20.54 -15.25
N HIS A 432 -8.57 19.71 -14.21
CA HIS A 432 -8.39 20.18 -12.84
C HIS A 432 -7.43 19.27 -12.07
N SER A 433 -6.85 19.76 -10.99
CA SER A 433 -6.17 18.93 -10.01
C SER A 433 -6.51 19.39 -8.60
N ILE A 434 -6.42 18.47 -7.65
CA ILE A 434 -6.63 18.77 -6.24
C ILE A 434 -5.54 18.09 -5.43
N GLU A 435 -4.92 18.84 -4.53
CA GLU A 435 -3.89 18.33 -3.63
C GLU A 435 -4.48 18.06 -2.26
N MET A 436 -4.56 16.79 -1.89
CA MET A 436 -5.12 16.32 -0.62
C MET A 436 -4.22 15.26 -0.03
N TYR A 437 -3.93 15.37 1.27
CA TYR A 437 -3.13 14.37 1.99
C TYR A 437 -1.74 14.13 1.36
N GLY A 438 -1.14 15.17 0.77
CA GLY A 438 0.14 15.10 0.06
C GLY A 438 0.09 14.34 -1.28
N GLN A 439 -1.11 14.05 -1.79
CA GLN A 439 -1.33 13.44 -3.09
C GLN A 439 -2.07 14.40 -4.02
N VAL A 440 -1.64 14.43 -5.28
CA VAL A 440 -2.28 15.23 -6.33
C VAL A 440 -3.21 14.32 -7.14
N PHE A 441 -4.50 14.57 -7.08
CA PHE A 441 -5.50 13.90 -7.90
C PHE A 441 -5.86 14.79 -9.08
N SER A 442 -5.65 14.31 -10.30
CA SER A 442 -5.99 15.04 -11.53
C SER A 442 -7.29 14.53 -12.14
N PHE A 443 -8.11 15.44 -12.65
CA PHE A 443 -9.43 15.15 -13.20
C PHE A 443 -9.66 15.85 -14.52
N VAL A 444 -10.39 15.19 -15.41
CA VAL A 444 -10.94 15.80 -16.63
C VAL A 444 -12.45 15.73 -16.59
N VAL A 445 -13.10 16.85 -16.93
CA VAL A 445 -14.55 16.92 -17.12
C VAL A 445 -14.84 16.71 -18.58
N MET A 446 -15.70 15.75 -18.89
CA MET A 446 -16.08 15.40 -20.25
C MET A 446 -17.60 15.34 -20.40
N GLY A 447 -18.09 15.56 -21.62
CA GLY A 447 -19.50 15.37 -21.94
C GLY A 447 -19.90 13.90 -21.83
N ASN A 448 -21.02 13.64 -21.15
CA ASN A 448 -21.58 12.30 -21.08
C ASN A 448 -22.48 12.04 -22.31
N VAL A 449 -21.95 11.31 -23.29
CA VAL A 449 -22.68 10.96 -24.52
C VAL A 449 -23.87 10.03 -24.25
N ILE A 450 -23.81 9.23 -23.18
CA ILE A 450 -24.88 8.29 -22.82
C ILE A 450 -26.11 9.03 -22.26
N GLY A 451 -25.88 10.19 -21.64
CA GLY A 451 -26.94 11.01 -21.03
C GLY A 451 -27.73 10.23 -19.99
N ARG A 452 -29.06 10.41 -20.02
CA ARG A 452 -30.03 9.72 -19.13
C ARG A 452 -30.62 8.45 -19.73
N THR A 453 -30.18 8.07 -20.93
CA THR A 453 -30.76 6.93 -21.64
C THR A 453 -30.31 5.64 -20.95
N SER A 454 -31.28 4.79 -20.59
CA SER A 454 -30.99 3.47 -20.05
C SER A 454 -30.40 2.59 -21.15
N MET A 455 -29.17 2.12 -20.94
CA MET A 455 -28.49 1.22 -21.87
C MET A 455 -28.60 -0.21 -21.39
N HIS A 456 -29.04 -1.09 -22.29
CA HIS A 456 -29.18 -2.51 -22.04
C HIS A 456 -27.84 -3.26 -22.02
N GLN A 457 -26.88 -2.77 -22.81
CA GLN A 457 -25.56 -3.39 -22.99
C GLN A 457 -24.53 -2.28 -23.18
N PHE A 458 -23.35 -2.49 -22.62
CA PHE A 458 -22.21 -1.59 -22.76
C PHE A 458 -21.07 -2.35 -23.43
N PHE A 459 -20.41 -1.71 -24.39
CA PHE A 459 -19.24 -2.28 -25.07
C PHE A 459 -18.09 -1.28 -25.06
N ASP A 460 -16.90 -1.71 -24.64
CA ASP A 460 -15.64 -0.98 -24.78
C ASP A 460 -14.84 -1.56 -25.97
N ILE A 461 -15.16 -1.09 -27.17
CA ILE A 461 -14.54 -1.54 -28.42
C ILE A 461 -13.28 -0.72 -28.68
N LYS A 462 -12.16 -1.39 -28.94
CA LYS A 462 -10.85 -0.75 -29.23
C LYS A 462 -10.26 -1.14 -30.57
N GLY A 463 -10.81 -2.14 -31.26
CA GLY A 463 -10.28 -2.67 -32.51
C GLY A 463 -8.98 -3.46 -32.33
N SER A 464 -8.80 -4.10 -31.17
CA SER A 464 -7.61 -4.93 -30.87
C SER A 464 -8.03 -6.37 -30.53
N TRP A 465 -7.08 -7.31 -30.51
CA TRP A 465 -7.35 -8.72 -30.17
C TRP A 465 -6.86 -9.11 -28.77
N VAL A 466 -6.02 -8.27 -28.15
CA VAL A 466 -5.33 -8.57 -26.88
C VAL A 466 -6.17 -8.07 -25.71
N ASP A 467 -6.50 -8.97 -24.78
CA ASP A 467 -7.31 -8.69 -23.58
C ASP A 467 -8.68 -8.03 -23.87
N ARG A 468 -9.38 -8.59 -24.87
CA ARG A 468 -10.69 -8.10 -25.34
C ARG A 468 -11.86 -9.04 -25.04
N ASN A 469 -11.78 -9.82 -23.97
CA ASN A 469 -12.94 -10.51 -23.39
C ASN A 469 -13.33 -9.83 -22.07
N ALA A 470 -14.63 -9.72 -21.81
CA ALA A 470 -15.13 -9.35 -20.49
C ALA A 470 -14.78 -10.44 -19.46
N SER A 471 -14.47 -10.01 -18.24
CA SER A 471 -14.15 -10.96 -17.18
C SER A 471 -15.38 -11.82 -16.84
N PRO A 472 -15.25 -13.16 -16.81
CA PRO A 472 -16.36 -14.03 -16.46
C PRO A 472 -16.81 -13.75 -15.02
N ILE A 473 -18.12 -13.73 -14.80
CA ILE A 473 -18.70 -13.56 -13.46
C ILE A 473 -18.97 -14.96 -12.90
N PRO A 474 -18.32 -15.36 -11.79
CA PRO A 474 -18.62 -16.65 -11.16
C PRO A 474 -20.03 -16.65 -10.55
N PRO A 475 -20.75 -17.79 -10.57
CA PRO A 475 -22.04 -17.93 -9.89
C PRO A 475 -21.96 -17.57 -8.39
N GLY A 476 -23.03 -16.97 -7.85
CA GLY A 476 -23.13 -16.54 -6.46
C GLY A 476 -22.46 -15.19 -6.13
N LYS A 477 -21.72 -14.59 -7.08
CA LYS A 477 -21.11 -13.26 -6.87
C LYS A 477 -22.18 -12.17 -6.82
N THR A 478 -22.15 -11.34 -5.78
CA THR A 478 -23.01 -10.14 -5.71
C THR A 478 -22.59 -9.13 -6.77
N VAL A 479 -23.53 -8.77 -7.63
CA VAL A 479 -23.34 -7.86 -8.76
C VAL A 479 -24.51 -6.89 -8.86
N ILE A 480 -24.32 -5.77 -9.55
CA ILE A 480 -25.36 -4.77 -9.76
C ILE A 480 -26.16 -5.12 -11.02
N CYS A 481 -27.48 -5.01 -10.94
CA CYS A 481 -28.37 -5.24 -12.07
C CYS A 481 -28.36 -4.06 -13.06
N THR A 482 -28.24 -4.34 -14.36
CA THR A 482 -28.27 -3.32 -15.43
C THR A 482 -29.56 -2.49 -15.45
N TYR A 483 -30.69 -3.10 -15.10
CA TYR A 483 -32.01 -2.50 -15.25
C TYR A 483 -32.46 -1.71 -14.03
N CYS A 484 -32.38 -2.33 -12.84
CA CYS A 484 -32.88 -1.71 -11.61
C CYS A 484 -31.80 -1.13 -10.71
N SER A 485 -30.51 -1.31 -11.04
CA SER A 485 -29.36 -0.89 -10.22
C SER A 485 -29.30 -1.48 -8.80
N ASN A 486 -30.16 -2.46 -8.47
CA ASN A 486 -30.07 -3.19 -7.21
C ASN A 486 -28.97 -4.26 -7.26
N ALA A 487 -28.35 -4.53 -6.12
CA ALA A 487 -27.45 -5.66 -5.94
C ALA A 487 -28.24 -6.98 -5.92
N PHE A 488 -27.71 -8.00 -6.58
CA PHE A 488 -28.27 -9.37 -6.62
C PHE A 488 -27.14 -10.39 -6.76
N GLN A 489 -27.40 -11.66 -6.44
CA GLN A 489 -26.42 -12.74 -6.65
C GLN A 489 -26.47 -13.25 -8.08
N PHE A 490 -25.32 -13.27 -8.78
CA PHE A 490 -25.27 -13.74 -10.16
C PHE A 490 -25.65 -15.22 -10.26
N GLY A 491 -26.66 -15.53 -11.09
CA GLY A 491 -27.25 -16.86 -11.19
C GLY A 491 -28.45 -17.10 -10.28
N SER A 492 -28.88 -16.10 -9.49
CA SER A 492 -30.14 -16.17 -8.73
C SER A 492 -31.35 -16.17 -9.67
N THR A 493 -32.45 -16.73 -9.19
CA THR A 493 -33.77 -16.70 -9.84
C THR A 493 -34.62 -15.51 -9.39
N GLU A 494 -34.00 -14.52 -8.74
CA GLU A 494 -34.69 -13.31 -8.30
C GLU A 494 -35.27 -12.56 -9.49
N SER A 495 -36.52 -12.12 -9.34
CA SER A 495 -37.23 -11.41 -10.40
C SER A 495 -36.93 -9.92 -10.38
N CYS A 496 -36.68 -9.36 -11.56
CA CYS A 496 -36.46 -7.94 -11.76
C CYS A 496 -37.61 -7.35 -12.58
N LYS A 497 -38.47 -6.56 -11.94
CA LYS A 497 -39.61 -5.88 -12.59
C LYS A 497 -39.21 -4.99 -13.77
N TYR A 498 -37.98 -4.48 -13.76
CA TYR A 498 -37.44 -3.59 -14.79
C TYR A 498 -36.72 -4.33 -15.93
N SER A 499 -36.47 -5.63 -15.78
CA SER A 499 -35.79 -6.43 -16.80
C SER A 499 -36.77 -6.90 -17.86
N ILE A 500 -36.34 -6.84 -19.13
CA ILE A 500 -37.13 -7.32 -20.28
C ILE A 500 -37.49 -8.81 -20.13
N ARG A 501 -36.60 -9.60 -19.51
CA ARG A 501 -36.78 -11.06 -19.32
C ARG A 501 -37.30 -11.41 -17.93
N GLY A 502 -37.70 -10.42 -17.13
CA GLY A 502 -38.20 -10.62 -15.77
C GLY A 502 -37.16 -11.04 -14.73
N ASN A 503 -35.89 -11.26 -15.11
CA ASN A 503 -34.81 -11.69 -14.22
C ASN A 503 -33.69 -10.65 -14.16
N HIS A 504 -33.00 -10.57 -13.03
CA HIS A 504 -31.82 -9.70 -12.91
C HIS A 504 -30.73 -10.06 -13.93
N THR A 505 -30.10 -9.05 -14.51
CA THR A 505 -29.00 -9.21 -15.48
C THR A 505 -27.81 -8.41 -14.99
N PRO A 506 -26.59 -8.98 -14.95
CA PRO A 506 -25.42 -8.28 -14.44
C PRO A 506 -25.05 -7.10 -15.34
N HIS A 507 -24.71 -5.97 -14.72
CA HIS A 507 -24.14 -4.83 -15.41
C HIS A 507 -22.68 -5.13 -15.76
N VAL A 508 -22.42 -5.45 -17.02
CA VAL A 508 -21.09 -5.78 -17.55
C VAL A 508 -20.75 -4.88 -18.72
N VAL A 509 -19.52 -4.36 -18.73
CA VAL A 509 -18.94 -3.73 -19.92
C VAL A 509 -18.28 -4.84 -20.74
N LEU A 510 -18.92 -5.18 -21.86
CA LEU A 510 -18.44 -6.16 -22.82
C LEU A 510 -17.29 -5.57 -23.65
N LYS A 511 -16.47 -6.40 -24.26
CA LYS A 511 -15.31 -5.98 -25.07
C LYS A 511 -15.45 -6.49 -26.51
N ASP A 512 -14.41 -6.29 -27.33
CA ASP A 512 -14.42 -6.58 -28.77
C ASP A 512 -14.82 -8.03 -29.08
N ASN A 513 -14.30 -9.02 -28.35
CA ASN A 513 -14.59 -10.43 -28.62
C ASN A 513 -15.97 -10.87 -28.13
N ASP A 514 -16.61 -10.10 -27.25
CA ASP A 514 -17.98 -10.35 -26.77
C ASP A 514 -19.04 -9.82 -27.76
N PHE A 515 -18.62 -9.04 -28.76
CA PHE A 515 -19.51 -8.49 -29.78
C PHE A 515 -19.72 -9.47 -30.94
N HIS A 516 -20.62 -10.44 -30.76
CA HIS A 516 -20.90 -11.47 -31.76
C HIS A 516 -21.94 -11.08 -32.84
N ARG A 517 -22.35 -9.81 -32.91
CA ARG A 517 -23.37 -9.36 -33.86
C ARG A 517 -22.74 -8.89 -35.16
N LYS A 518 -23.25 -9.35 -36.30
CA LYS A 518 -22.92 -8.77 -37.60
C LYS A 518 -23.61 -7.42 -37.74
N LEU A 519 -22.84 -6.33 -37.78
CA LEU A 519 -23.37 -5.02 -38.09
C LEU A 519 -23.72 -4.99 -39.59
N ARG A 520 -25.01 -4.90 -39.92
CA ARG A 520 -25.42 -4.67 -41.30
C ARG A 520 -25.38 -3.17 -41.56
N VAL A 521 -24.39 -2.74 -42.33
CA VAL A 521 -24.28 -1.36 -42.80
C VAL A 521 -24.96 -1.28 -44.17
N PRO A 522 -25.69 -0.19 -44.50
CA PRO A 522 -26.19 0.05 -45.84
C PRO A 522 -25.10 -0.12 -46.90
N SER A 523 -25.46 -0.59 -48.10
CA SER A 523 -24.50 -1.01 -49.14
C SER A 523 -23.59 0.13 -49.61
N ASP A 524 -24.13 1.34 -49.70
CA ASP A 524 -23.43 2.59 -49.98
C ASP A 524 -22.35 2.92 -48.93
N ILE A 525 -22.66 2.72 -47.65
CA ILE A 525 -21.68 2.91 -46.56
C ILE A 525 -20.65 1.77 -46.54
N GLY A 526 -21.08 0.54 -46.85
CA GLY A 526 -20.19 -0.63 -46.96
C GLY A 526 -19.13 -0.46 -48.05
N GLU A 527 -19.50 0.14 -49.18
CA GLU A 527 -18.57 0.50 -50.26
C GLU A 527 -17.59 1.59 -49.82
N LEU A 528 -18.07 2.67 -49.18
CA LEU A 528 -17.21 3.72 -48.62
C LEU A 528 -16.18 3.21 -47.61
N LEU A 529 -16.59 2.31 -46.70
CA LEU A 529 -15.71 1.70 -45.71
C LEU A 529 -14.70 0.72 -46.32
N SER A 530 -14.95 0.19 -47.52
CA SER A 530 -14.03 -0.72 -48.22
C SER A 530 -13.07 -0.01 -49.17
N ILE A 531 -13.32 1.26 -49.51
CA ILE A 531 -12.44 2.10 -50.35
C ILE A 531 -11.35 2.81 -49.53
N GLY A 532 -11.59 3.07 -48.24
CA GLY A 532 -10.58 3.59 -47.31
C GLY A 532 -9.63 2.49 -46.81
N GLY A 533 -8.57 2.22 -47.55
CA GLY A 533 -7.64 1.11 -47.32
C GLY A 533 -7.21 0.86 -45.87
N ALA A 534 -7.66 -0.26 -45.31
CA ALA A 534 -6.99 -0.98 -44.23
C ALA A 534 -7.29 -2.49 -44.31
N CYS A 535 -6.27 -3.25 -44.72
CA CYS A 535 -6.07 -4.70 -44.55
C CYS A 535 -7.07 -5.69 -45.23
N PRO A 536 -6.62 -6.48 -46.24
CA PRO A 536 -7.47 -7.47 -46.95
C PRO A 536 -7.89 -8.71 -46.13
N SER A 537 -7.58 -8.82 -44.83
CA SER A 537 -7.77 -10.07 -44.07
C SER A 537 -9.14 -10.21 -43.40
N ALA A 538 -10.05 -9.24 -43.53
CA ALA A 538 -11.39 -9.31 -42.92
C ALA A 538 -12.48 -9.88 -43.87
N ARG A 539 -12.11 -10.48 -45.01
CA ARG A 539 -13.04 -11.30 -45.81
C ARG A 539 -13.00 -12.75 -45.33
N LYS A 540 -13.84 -13.06 -44.33
CA LYS A 540 -14.50 -14.34 -43.99
C LYS A 540 -14.52 -14.57 -42.47
N ARG A 541 -15.62 -14.17 -41.82
CA ARG A 541 -16.51 -15.04 -41.05
C ARG A 541 -17.76 -14.28 -40.59
#